data_AF-A0A4R2ZFY0-F1
#
_entry.id   AF-A0A4R2ZFY0-F1
#
_cell.length_a   1.000
_cell.length_b   1.000
_cell.length_c   1.000
_cell.angle_alpha   90.00
_cell.angle_beta   90.00
_cell.angle_gamma   90.00
#
_symmetry.space_group_name_H-M   'P 1'
#
loop_
_entity.id
_entity.type
_entity.pdbx_description
1 polymer ?
#
loop_
_entity_poly.entity_id
_entity_poly.type
_entity_poly.pdbx_seq_one_letter_code
_entity_poly.pdbx_strand_id
1 'polypeptide(L)' 'MRQSKYTFEKTRGRSVNILLADMAGFAEMNEAWGTQVTSGQADTGATVESRLAHPDLPVEMTVIAAK' A
#
# COMPACT_ATOMS: atom_id res chain seq x y z
N MET A 1 5.98 -6.60 8.49
CA MET A 1 6.72 -6.10 7.31
C MET A 1 8.08 -5.56 7.77
N ARG A 2 9.17 -6.32 7.67
CA ARG A 2 10.49 -5.96 8.23
C ARG A 2 11.34 -5.29 7.15
N GLN A 3 11.36 -3.96 7.14
CA GLN A 3 12.19 -3.13 6.24
C GLN A 3 13.63 -3.08 6.80
N SER A 4 14.56 -3.93 6.36
CA SER A 4 15.94 -3.93 6.90
C SER A 4 17.06 -3.72 5.89
N LYS A 5 16.77 -3.30 4.65
CA LYS A 5 17.80 -3.06 3.63
C LYS A 5 17.78 -1.67 2.99
N TYR A 6 16.66 -0.95 3.06
CA TYR A 6 16.52 0.42 2.55
C TYR A 6 15.63 1.24 3.51
N THR A 7 16.12 2.40 3.96
CA THR A 7 15.34 3.35 4.76
C THR A 7 14.54 4.22 3.80
N PHE A 8 13.23 3.99 3.71
CA PHE A 8 12.35 4.71 2.79
C PHE A 8 11.70 5.90 3.51
N GLU A 9 12.15 7.12 3.23
CA GLU A 9 11.59 8.35 3.81
C GLU A 9 10.15 8.57 3.37
N LYS A 10 9.24 8.76 4.34
CA LYS A 10 7.78 8.93 4.14
C LYS A 10 7.38 10.12 3.25
N THR A 11 8.33 10.97 2.89
CA THR A 11 8.12 12.31 2.34
C THR A 11 8.35 12.46 0.84
N ARG A 12 8.82 11.42 0.14
CA ARG A 12 9.07 11.48 -1.31
C ARG A 12 7.94 10.79 -2.06
N GLY A 13 7.39 11.46 -3.08
CA GLY A 13 6.24 10.99 -3.86
C GLY A 13 6.40 9.53 -4.28
N ARG A 14 5.39 8.73 -3.95
CA ARG A 14 5.37 7.29 -4.18
C ARG A 14 4.20 6.97 -5.07
N SER A 15 4.37 5.94 -5.90
CA SER A 15 3.24 5.28 -6.52
C SER A 15 2.99 3.96 -5.83
N VAL A 16 1.77 3.73 -5.36
CA VAL A 16 1.39 2.55 -4.61
C VAL A 16 0.14 1.93 -5.22
N ASN A 17 0.28 0.71 -5.74
CA ASN A 17 -0.88 -0.10 -6.12
C ASN A 17 -1.19 -1.09 -5.00
N ILE A 18 -2.43 -1.04 -4.52
CA ILE A 18 -2.92 -1.90 -3.45
C ILE A 18 -3.82 -2.97 -4.07
N LEU A 19 -3.43 -4.22 -3.88
CA LEU A 19 -4.11 -5.41 -4.39
C LEU A 19 -4.82 -6.07 -3.21
N LEU A 20 -6.14 -6.05 -3.21
CA LEU A 20 -6.95 -6.73 -2.20
C LEU A 20 -7.36 -8.11 -2.68
N ALA A 21 -7.36 -9.09 -1.78
CA ALA A 21 -7.91 -10.41 -2.07
C ALA A 21 -9.44 -10.38 -2.22
N ASP A 22 -10.11 -9.46 -1.52
CA ASP A 22 -11.55 -9.23 -1.53
C ASP A 22 -11.84 -7.73 -1.28
N MET A 23 -12.64 -7.09 -2.13
CA MET A 23 -13.02 -5.68 -2.00
C MET A 23 -13.86 -5.40 -0.73
N ALA A 24 -14.42 -6.42 -0.08
CA ALA A 24 -15.04 -6.26 1.24
C ALA A 24 -14.07 -5.70 2.29
N GLY A 25 -12.76 -5.95 2.14
CA GLY A 25 -11.71 -5.42 3.01
C GLY A 25 -11.31 -3.97 2.72
N PHE A 26 -11.94 -3.29 1.76
CA PHE A 26 -11.52 -1.95 1.31
C PHE A 26 -11.56 -0.89 2.41
N ALA A 27 -12.61 -0.91 3.25
CA ALA A 27 -12.76 0.06 4.34
C ALA A 27 -11.66 -0.10 5.40
N GLU A 28 -11.42 -1.34 5.85
CA GLU A 28 -10.39 -1.67 6.83
C GLU A 28 -8.98 -1.35 6.29
N MET A 29 -8.73 -1.64 5.01
CA MET A 29 -7.47 -1.30 4.36
C MET A 29 -7.25 0.22 4.34
N ASN A 30 -8.26 1.00 3.95
CA ASN A 30 -8.14 2.46 3.90
C ASN A 30 -7.93 3.08 5.28
N GLU A 31 -8.56 2.51 6.33
CA GLU A 31 -8.33 2.95 7.70
C GLU A 31 -6.88 2.70 8.12
N ALA A 32 -6.37 1.48 7.90
CA ALA A 32 -4.99 1.14 8.19
C ALA A 32 -4.00 2.00 7.37
N TRP A 33 -4.28 2.21 6.09
CA TRP A 33 -3.45 2.98 5.17
C TRP A 33 -3.44 4.48 5.50
N GLY A 34 -4.59 5.04 5.88
CA GLY A 34 -4.75 6.46 6.19
C GLY A 34 -3.82 6.93 7.31
N THR A 35 -3.45 6.06 8.25
CA THR A 35 -2.48 6.37 9.32
C THR A 35 -1.05 6.59 8.81
N GLN A 36 -0.74 6.13 7.60
CA GLN A 36 0.60 6.18 7.01
C GLN A 36 0.79 7.34 6.03
N VAL A 37 -0.30 7.95 5.54
CA VAL A 37 -0.28 9.05 4.57
C VAL A 37 -0.03 10.37 5.31
N THR A 38 0.99 11.11 4.87
CA THR A 38 1.20 12.49 5.35
C THR A 38 0.26 13.42 4.59
N SER A 39 -0.43 14.33 5.29
CA SER A 39 -1.35 15.28 4.68
C SER A 39 -0.67 16.05 3.53
N GLY A 40 -1.29 16.07 2.35
CA GLY A 40 -0.74 16.74 1.16
C GLY A 40 0.25 15.91 0.34
N GLN A 41 0.52 14.67 0.75
CA GLN A 41 1.39 13.72 0.05
C GLN A 41 0.64 12.40 -0.18
N ALA A 42 -0.54 12.48 -0.80
CA ALA A 42 -1.26 11.29 -1.18
C ALA A 42 -0.45 10.54 -2.25
N ASP A 43 -0.22 9.25 -2.01
CA ASP A 43 0.44 8.40 -2.99
C ASP A 43 -0.41 8.29 -4.24
N THR A 44 0.24 8.22 -5.40
CA THR A 44 -0.43 8.07 -6.68
C THR A 44 -0.64 6.59 -6.98
N GLY A 45 -1.88 6.14 -7.12
CA GLY A 45 -2.14 4.74 -7.45
C GLY A 45 -3.60 4.33 -7.29
N ALA A 46 -3.87 3.06 -7.56
CA ALA A 46 -5.21 2.50 -7.50
C ALA A 46 -5.28 1.36 -6.48
N THR A 47 -6.46 1.19 -5.89
CA THR A 47 -6.83 -0.03 -5.18
C THR A 47 -7.72 -0.87 -6.07
N VAL A 48 -7.35 -2.13 -6.25
CA VAL A 48 -8.11 -3.07 -7.07
C VAL A 48 -8.19 -4.43 -6.37
N GLU A 49 -9.23 -5.19 -6.69
CA GLU A 49 -9.32 -6.59 -6.29
C GLU A 49 -8.48 -7.46 -7.26
N SER A 50 -7.69 -8.39 -6.72
CA SER A 50 -6.87 -9.32 -7.50
C SER A 50 -6.60 -10.60 -6.72
N ARG A 51 -6.34 -11.69 -7.45
CA ARG A 51 -5.71 -12.89 -6.87
C ARG A 51 -4.27 -12.56 -6.46
N LEU A 52 -3.91 -12.89 -5.22
CA LEU A 52 -2.60 -12.63 -4.64
C LEU A 52 -1.67 -13.84 -4.75
N ALA A 53 -0.36 -13.62 -4.59
CA ALA A 53 0.63 -14.68 -4.67
C ALA A 53 0.50 -15.72 -3.54
N HIS A 54 0.09 -15.27 -2.35
CA HIS A 54 -0.18 -16.13 -1.20
C HIS A 54 -1.67 -16.03 -0.83
N PRO A 55 -2.42 -17.14 -0.80
CA PRO A 55 -3.87 -17.12 -0.64
C PRO A 55 -4.32 -16.58 0.73
N ASP A 56 -3.49 -16.73 1.76
CA ASP A 56 -3.83 -16.30 3.13
C ASP A 56 -3.59 -14.80 3.39
N LEU A 57 -3.05 -14.05 2.41
CA LEU A 57 -2.85 -12.60 2.57
C LEU A 57 -4.14 -11.85 2.21
N PRO A 58 -4.58 -10.88 3.03
CA PRO A 58 -5.73 -10.05 2.70
C PRO A 58 -5.38 -8.91 1.73
N VAL A 59 -4.10 -8.51 1.70
CA VAL A 59 -3.61 -7.39 0.88
C VAL A 59 -2.16 -7.61 0.46
N GLU A 60 -1.84 -7.21 -0.77
CA GLU A 60 -0.49 -7.09 -1.30
C GLU A 60 -0.29 -5.67 -1.85
N MET A 61 0.92 -5.12 -1.70
CA MET A 61 1.21 -3.74 -2.13
C MET A 61 2.48 -3.71 -2.97
N THR A 62 2.41 -3.02 -4.10
CA THR A 62 3.59 -2.71 -4.92
C THR A 62 3.89 -1.22 -4.82
N VAL A 63 5.14 -0.88 -4.54
CA VAL A 63 5.56 0.50 -4.25
C VAL A 63 6.69 0.89 -5.17
N ILE A 64 6.50 2.01 -5.88
CA ILE A 64 7.55 2.68 -6.64
C ILE A 64 7.93 3.95 -5.88
N ALA A 65 9.23 4.10 -5.65
CA ALA A 65 9.82 5.11 -4.80
C ALA A 65 10.89 5.90 -5.56
N ALA A 66 10.87 7.22 -5.45
CA ALA A 66 12.03 8.03 -5.80
C ALA A 66 13.15 7.85 -4.77
N LYS A 67 14.40 7.85 -5.24
CA LYS A 67 15.60 7.73 -4.41
C LYS A 67 15.90 9.03 -3.66
#